data_AF-I1XJ42-F1
#
_entry.id   AF-I1XJ42-F1
#
_cell.length_a   1.000
_cell.length_b   1.000
_cell.length_c   1.000
_cell.angle_alpha   90.00
_cell.angle_beta   90.00
_cell.angle_gamma   90.00
#
_symmetry.space_group_name_H-M   'P 1'
#
loop_
_entity.id
_entity.type
_entity.pdbx_description
1 polymer ?
#
loop_
_entity_poly.entity_id
_entity_poly.type
_entity_poly.pdbx_seq_one_letter_code
_entity_poly.pdbx_strand_id
1 'polypeptide(L)'
;MTVYGTQLFWPFMPPPASVGSIFIIDPFYSLPLAAGFLAILMAAGKQLSHRVMIGSLIFSTAYLGWSYAAQYWITQQTEHALQDQQIDYLHIKITPAPLTTLLWRIVVIDEDIYYEGFRSIFDGDTAFSLTQYERGIKLKKRLPDKTYIDRITWFTQDNFKLGQQHNMIVATDLRMGMEPHYFFRFQLAKIHNGAVISVAPQQLPMQRNARDGLHWVWQRIWNPYVEPMIEKGSVND
;
A
#
# COMPACT_ATOMS: atom_id res chain seq x y z
N MET A 1 -2.92 -4.75 12.12
CA MET A 1 -1.46 -4.86 11.91
C MET A 1 -1.08 -4.08 10.66
N THR A 2 0.12 -3.52 10.57
CA THR A 2 0.50 -2.60 9.48
C THR A 2 0.75 -3.33 8.15
N VAL A 3 0.92 -2.57 7.05
CA VAL A 3 1.20 -3.09 5.70
C VAL A 3 2.62 -3.69 5.61
N TYR A 4 3.49 -3.30 6.53
CA TYR A 4 4.86 -3.80 6.61
C TYR A 4 4.82 -5.19 7.21
N GLY A 5 5.30 -6.16 6.44
CA GLY A 5 5.34 -7.54 6.92
C GLY A 5 6.39 -7.70 8.01
N THR A 6 5.98 -8.20 9.16
CA THR A 6 6.91 -8.54 10.25
C THR A 6 7.36 -9.99 10.09
N GLN A 7 8.66 -10.26 10.20
CA GLN A 7 9.20 -11.63 10.18
C GLN A 7 9.03 -12.30 11.55
N LEU A 8 7.78 -12.54 11.95
CA LEU A 8 7.43 -13.05 13.28
C LEU A 8 8.03 -14.46 13.56
N PHE A 9 8.31 -15.23 12.51
CA PHE A 9 8.79 -16.61 12.58
C PHE A 9 10.21 -16.78 12.03
N TRP A 10 11.03 -15.74 12.10
CA TRP A 10 12.47 -15.91 11.88
C TRP A 10 13.01 -16.96 12.87
N PRO A 11 13.87 -17.92 12.48
CA PRO A 11 14.63 -18.03 11.22
C PRO A 11 14.00 -18.91 10.13
N PHE A 12 12.75 -19.36 10.26
CA PHE A 12 12.12 -20.29 9.30
C PHE A 12 11.76 -19.65 7.94
N MET A 13 12.09 -18.36 7.75
CA MET A 13 11.89 -17.56 6.54
C MET A 13 10.50 -17.69 5.85
N PRO A 14 9.36 -17.76 6.58
CA PRO A 14 8.08 -17.65 5.88
C PRO A 14 7.92 -16.23 5.29
N PRO A 15 7.05 -16.08 4.27
CA PRO A 15 6.71 -14.76 3.75
C PRO A 15 6.28 -13.80 4.87
N PRO A 16 6.65 -12.51 4.83
CA PRO A 16 6.33 -11.57 5.89
C PRO A 16 4.82 -11.42 6.12
N ALA A 17 4.35 -11.61 7.35
CA ALA A 17 2.93 -11.48 7.68
C ALA A 17 2.51 -10.00 7.70
N SER A 18 1.59 -9.60 6.81
CA SER A 18 1.07 -8.23 6.72
C SER A 18 -0.46 -8.20 6.62
N VAL A 19 -1.13 -7.81 7.71
CA VAL A 19 -2.60 -7.62 7.69
C VAL A 19 -2.96 -6.29 7.03
N GLY A 20 -2.10 -5.27 7.15
CA GLY A 20 -2.32 -3.98 6.49
C GLY A 20 -3.49 -3.15 7.04
N SER A 21 -4.08 -3.49 8.18
CA SER A 21 -5.27 -2.85 8.74
C SER A 21 -5.06 -1.46 9.36
N ILE A 22 -3.84 -0.92 9.40
CA ILE A 22 -3.59 0.46 9.85
C ILE A 22 -2.32 1.00 9.21
N PHE A 23 -2.29 2.29 8.92
CA PHE A 23 -1.05 2.96 8.51
C PHE A 23 -0.08 3.05 9.70
N ILE A 24 1.24 2.94 9.46
CA ILE A 24 2.24 2.96 10.55
C ILE A 24 2.08 4.22 11.42
N ILE A 25 1.83 5.35 10.78
CA ILE A 25 1.78 6.67 11.40
C ILE A 25 0.34 7.19 11.36
N ASP A 26 -0.62 6.41 11.84
CA ASP A 26 -2.00 6.89 11.97
C ASP A 26 -2.10 7.85 13.17
N PRO A 27 -2.45 9.14 12.97
CA PRO A 27 -2.56 10.11 14.05
C PRO A 27 -3.65 9.76 15.07
N PHE A 28 -4.76 9.17 14.63
CA PHE A 28 -5.87 8.79 15.52
C PHE A 28 -5.50 7.62 16.42
N TYR A 29 -4.56 6.77 16.01
CA TYR A 29 -4.04 5.72 16.89
C TYR A 29 -2.92 6.22 17.79
N SER A 30 -1.97 6.99 17.24
CA SER A 30 -0.71 7.34 17.91
C SER A 30 -0.81 8.55 18.85
N LEU A 31 -1.58 9.59 18.50
CA LEU A 31 -1.70 10.80 19.31
C LEU A 31 -2.39 10.57 20.66
N PRO A 32 -3.49 9.79 20.77
CA PRO A 32 -4.09 9.52 22.07
C PRO A 32 -3.11 8.80 23.01
N LEU A 33 -2.39 7.79 22.52
CA LEU A 33 -1.38 7.08 23.32
C LEU A 33 -0.24 8.00 23.73
N ALA A 34 0.24 8.86 22.82
CA ALA A 34 1.26 9.85 23.15
C ALA A 34 0.77 10.84 24.22
N ALA A 35 -0.47 11.31 24.14
CA ALA A 35 -1.08 12.18 25.14
C ALA A 35 -1.21 11.48 26.50
N GLY A 36 -1.62 10.21 26.52
CA GLY A 36 -1.67 9.38 27.73
C GLY A 36 -0.30 9.20 28.37
N PHE A 37 0.72 8.92 27.56
CA PHE A 37 2.10 8.81 28.00
C PHE A 37 2.64 10.13 28.59
N LEU A 38 2.43 11.25 27.88
CA LEU A 38 2.83 12.57 28.36
C LEU A 38 2.10 12.96 29.66
N ALA A 39 0.82 12.61 29.80
CA ALA A 39 0.07 12.87 31.02
C ALA A 39 0.68 12.12 32.24
N ILE A 40 1.12 10.87 32.06
CA ILE A 40 1.83 10.13 33.11
C ILE A 40 3.18 10.78 33.42
N LEU A 41 3.93 11.19 32.39
CA LEU A 41 5.27 11.77 32.56
C LEU A 41 5.23 13.12 33.30
N MET A 42 4.24 13.97 33.00
CA MET A 42 4.12 15.30 33.61
C MET A 42 3.40 15.32 34.96
N ALA A 43 2.53 14.33 35.22
CA ALA A 43 1.67 14.31 36.40
C ALA A 43 1.61 12.90 37.03
N ALA A 44 2.78 12.29 37.23
CA ALA A 44 2.91 10.99 37.85
C ALA A 44 2.19 10.95 39.21
N GLY A 45 1.37 9.92 39.43
CA GLY A 45 0.62 9.71 40.67
C GLY A 45 -0.71 10.48 40.78
N LYS A 46 -1.06 11.37 39.85
CA LYS A 46 -2.39 11.99 39.84
C LYS A 46 -3.43 11.04 39.24
N GLN A 47 -4.62 10.96 39.84
CA GLN A 47 -5.69 10.13 39.32
C GLN A 47 -6.13 10.54 37.90
N LEU A 48 -5.97 11.82 37.55
CA LEU A 48 -6.24 12.33 36.22
C LEU A 48 -5.31 11.74 35.15
N SER A 49 -4.00 11.62 35.41
CA SER A 49 -3.05 11.08 34.41
C SER A 49 -3.32 9.59 34.13
N HIS A 50 -3.69 8.83 35.17
CA HIS A 50 -4.10 7.44 35.01
C HIS A 50 -5.40 7.30 34.21
N ARG A 51 -6.40 8.17 34.45
CA ARG A 51 -7.65 8.19 33.66
C ARG A 51 -7.40 8.54 32.19
N VAL A 52 -6.53 9.51 31.91
CA VAL A 52 -6.17 9.88 30.53
C VAL A 52 -5.47 8.72 29.83
N MET A 53 -4.50 8.07 30.45
CA MET A 53 -3.82 6.90 29.86
C MET A 53 -4.78 5.73 29.58
N ILE A 54 -5.65 5.38 30.54
CA ILE A 54 -6.66 4.33 30.33
C ILE A 54 -7.62 4.73 29.20
N GLY A 55 -8.09 5.97 29.20
CA GLY A 55 -8.96 6.49 28.14
C GLY A 55 -8.30 6.39 26.76
N SER A 56 -7.04 6.80 26.65
CA SER A 56 -6.24 6.67 25.43
C SER A 56 -6.09 5.23 24.99
N LEU A 57 -5.82 4.30 25.92
CA LEU A 57 -5.67 2.88 25.59
C LEU A 57 -6.98 2.26 25.12
N ILE A 58 -8.09 2.55 25.79
CA ILE A 58 -9.43 2.10 25.40
C ILE A 58 -9.76 2.65 24.00
N PHE A 59 -9.54 3.95 23.78
CA PHE A 59 -9.78 4.59 22.48
C PHE A 59 -8.96 3.95 21.36
N SER A 60 -7.64 3.80 21.55
CA SER A 60 -6.76 3.20 20.54
C SER A 60 -7.08 1.73 20.28
N THR A 61 -7.53 0.98 21.30
CA THR A 61 -7.99 -0.41 21.14
C THR A 61 -9.29 -0.47 20.33
N ALA A 62 -10.26 0.37 20.66
CA ALA A 62 -11.52 0.48 19.92
C ALA A 62 -11.27 0.89 18.47
N TYR A 63 -10.31 1.81 18.23
CA TYR A 63 -9.92 2.24 16.90
C TYR A 63 -9.30 1.10 16.05
N LEU A 64 -8.50 0.22 16.66
CA LEU A 64 -8.00 -0.98 15.97
C LEU A 64 -9.14 -1.92 15.56
N GLY A 65 -10.13 -2.12 16.44
CA GLY A 65 -11.33 -2.89 16.14
C GLY A 65 -12.15 -2.28 15.01
N TRP A 66 -12.35 -0.96 15.05
CA TRP A 66 -12.98 -0.20 13.96
C TRP A 66 -12.25 -0.41 12.63
N SER A 67 -10.93 -0.24 12.62
CA SER A 67 -10.16 -0.35 11.38
C SER A 67 -10.23 -1.75 10.77
N TYR A 68 -10.27 -2.79 11.60
CA TYR A 68 -10.48 -4.16 11.13
C TYR A 68 -11.88 -4.35 10.53
N ALA A 69 -12.91 -3.83 11.19
CA ALA A 69 -14.29 -3.89 10.68
C ALA A 69 -14.45 -3.12 9.36
N ALA A 70 -13.85 -1.92 9.26
CA ALA A 70 -13.83 -1.13 8.04
C ALA A 70 -13.09 -1.85 6.90
N GLN A 71 -11.92 -2.44 7.18
CA GLN A 71 -11.20 -3.24 6.19
C GLN A 71 -12.07 -4.39 5.68
N TYR A 72 -12.68 -5.16 6.59
CA TYR A 72 -13.53 -6.29 6.24
C TYR A 72 -14.72 -5.87 5.36
N TRP A 73 -15.40 -4.78 5.72
CA TRP A 73 -16.54 -4.26 4.96
C TRP A 73 -16.15 -3.77 3.56
N ILE A 74 -14.99 -3.13 3.41
CA ILE A 74 -14.47 -2.72 2.10
C ILE A 74 -14.05 -3.94 1.27
N THR A 75 -13.50 -4.98 1.89
CA THR A 75 -13.19 -6.26 1.23
C THR A 75 -14.46 -6.87 0.61
N GLN A 76 -15.54 -6.96 1.39
CA GLN A 76 -16.79 -7.52 0.89
C GLN A 76 -17.38 -6.72 -0.28
N GLN A 77 -17.35 -5.38 -0.20
CA GLN A 77 -17.79 -4.54 -1.33
C GLN A 77 -16.91 -4.72 -2.57
N THR A 78 -15.60 -4.85 -2.37
CA THR A 78 -14.65 -5.06 -3.48
C THR A 78 -14.89 -6.39 -4.16
N GLU A 79 -15.07 -7.47 -3.39
CA GLU A 79 -15.37 -8.81 -3.92
C GLU A 79 -16.68 -8.82 -4.73
N HIS A 80 -17.73 -8.17 -4.21
CA HIS A 80 -18.99 -8.02 -4.94
C HIS A 80 -18.82 -7.25 -6.26
N ALA A 81 -18.09 -6.13 -6.22
CA ALA A 81 -17.83 -5.32 -7.42
C ALA A 81 -17.01 -6.09 -8.47
N LEU A 82 -16.05 -6.91 -8.06
CA LEU A 82 -15.27 -7.76 -8.96
C LEU A 82 -16.12 -8.84 -9.62
N GLN A 83 -17.05 -9.44 -8.86
CA GLN A 83 -18.00 -10.41 -9.39
C GLN A 83 -18.96 -9.77 -10.41
N ASP A 84 -19.50 -8.58 -10.11
CA ASP A 84 -20.39 -7.84 -11.00
C ASP A 84 -19.70 -7.44 -12.31
N GLN A 85 -18.41 -7.07 -12.23
CA GLN A 85 -17.59 -6.70 -13.38
C GLN A 85 -16.97 -7.90 -14.11
N GLN A 86 -17.21 -9.14 -13.62
CA GLN A 86 -16.64 -10.37 -14.16
C GLN A 86 -15.10 -10.34 -14.26
N ILE A 87 -14.45 -9.74 -13.25
CA ILE A 87 -13.00 -9.64 -13.18
C ILE A 87 -12.46 -10.83 -12.39
N ASP A 88 -11.73 -11.70 -13.08
CA ASP A 88 -10.95 -12.77 -12.43
C ASP A 88 -9.70 -12.17 -11.75
N TYR A 89 -9.31 -12.77 -10.61
CA TYR A 89 -8.15 -12.33 -9.85
C TYR A 89 -7.49 -13.47 -9.08
N LEU A 90 -6.18 -13.34 -8.85
CA LEU A 90 -5.39 -14.27 -8.04
C LEU A 90 -5.43 -13.89 -6.56
N HIS A 91 -5.30 -12.60 -6.26
CA HIS A 91 -5.40 -12.09 -4.89
C HIS A 91 -5.76 -10.61 -4.85
N ILE A 92 -6.41 -10.22 -3.75
CA ILE A 92 -6.78 -8.84 -3.45
C ILE A 92 -5.95 -8.35 -2.26
N LYS A 93 -5.45 -7.13 -2.35
CA LYS A 93 -4.82 -6.41 -1.24
C LYS A 93 -5.55 -5.11 -0.97
N ILE A 94 -6.08 -4.98 0.23
CA ILE A 94 -6.79 -3.78 0.69
C ILE A 94 -6.00 -3.16 1.84
N THR A 95 -5.62 -1.90 1.66
CA THR A 95 -4.82 -1.15 2.62
C THR A 95 -5.41 0.25 2.84
N PRO A 96 -5.34 0.79 4.06
CA PRO A 96 -5.77 2.15 4.33
C PRO A 96 -4.83 3.13 3.64
N ALA A 97 -5.38 4.26 3.21
CA ALA A 97 -4.61 5.38 2.71
C ALA A 97 -3.74 5.99 3.83
N PRO A 98 -2.69 6.75 3.48
CA PRO A 98 -1.84 7.41 4.48
C PRO A 98 -2.65 8.26 5.46
N LEU A 99 -2.36 8.11 6.75
CA LEU A 99 -2.91 8.89 7.87
C LEU A 99 -4.43 8.74 8.12
N THR A 100 -5.12 7.78 7.50
CA THR A 100 -6.58 7.64 7.65
C THR A 100 -7.05 6.18 7.49
N THR A 101 -8.10 5.80 8.21
CA THR A 101 -8.84 4.53 8.01
C THR A 101 -10.17 4.74 7.28
N LEU A 102 -10.39 5.95 6.75
CA LEU A 102 -11.62 6.35 6.06
C LEU A 102 -11.54 6.15 4.55
N LEU A 103 -10.33 6.06 4.00
CA LEU A 103 -10.08 5.80 2.58
C LEU A 103 -9.20 4.56 2.45
N TRP A 104 -9.58 3.66 1.56
CA TRP A 104 -8.94 2.38 1.34
C TRP A 104 -8.49 2.27 -0.10
N ARG A 105 -7.23 1.89 -0.29
CA ARG A 105 -6.66 1.52 -1.58
C ARG A 105 -6.88 0.03 -1.79
N ILE A 106 -7.31 -0.30 -2.99
CA ILE A 106 -7.60 -1.64 -3.46
C ILE A 106 -6.61 -1.94 -4.57
N VAL A 107 -5.90 -3.07 -4.43
CA VAL A 107 -5.05 -3.62 -5.49
C VAL A 107 -5.51 -5.03 -5.75
N VAL A 108 -5.90 -5.32 -6.99
CA VAL A 108 -6.36 -6.63 -7.42
C VAL A 108 -5.35 -7.15 -8.42
N ILE A 109 -4.69 -8.26 -8.08
CA ILE A 109 -3.63 -8.82 -8.89
C ILE A 109 -4.20 -9.96 -9.74
N ASP A 110 -4.00 -9.84 -11.03
CA ASP A 110 -4.20 -10.89 -12.03
C ASP A 110 -2.84 -11.25 -12.67
N GLU A 111 -2.79 -12.25 -13.54
CA GLU A 111 -1.56 -12.78 -14.13
C GLU A 111 -0.68 -11.69 -14.77
N ASP A 112 -1.13 -11.15 -15.91
CA ASP A 112 -0.38 -10.17 -16.70
C ASP A 112 -0.70 -8.71 -16.32
N ILE A 113 -1.82 -8.49 -15.63
CA ILE A 113 -2.36 -7.16 -15.29
C ILE A 113 -2.67 -7.04 -13.80
N TYR A 114 -2.85 -5.81 -13.34
CA TYR A 114 -3.42 -5.53 -12.03
C TYR A 114 -4.38 -4.37 -12.12
N TYR A 115 -5.36 -4.35 -11.22
CA TYR A 115 -6.27 -3.26 -11.07
C TYR A 115 -5.94 -2.50 -9.79
N GLU A 116 -6.06 -1.18 -9.86
CA GLU A 116 -5.95 -0.30 -8.69
C GLU A 116 -7.22 0.56 -8.59
N GLY A 117 -7.74 0.68 -7.39
CA GLY A 117 -8.89 1.53 -7.09
C GLY A 117 -8.84 2.07 -5.69
N PHE A 118 -9.79 2.96 -5.41
CA PHE A 118 -9.92 3.60 -4.11
C PHE A 118 -11.37 3.63 -3.69
N ARG A 119 -11.62 3.33 -2.41
CA ARG A 119 -12.95 3.32 -1.82
C ARG A 119 -12.91 4.01 -0.47
N SER A 120 -13.72 5.04 -0.30
CA SER A 120 -13.99 5.62 1.02
C SER A 120 -15.18 4.93 1.67
N ILE A 121 -15.22 4.96 3.01
CA ILE A 121 -16.40 4.55 3.75
C ILE A 121 -17.63 5.43 3.49
N PHE A 122 -17.43 6.63 2.94
CA PHE A 122 -18.48 7.58 2.63
C PHE A 122 -18.94 7.53 1.17
N ASP A 123 -18.39 6.62 0.34
CA ASP A 123 -18.72 6.55 -1.08
C ASP A 123 -20.15 6.05 -1.37
N GLY A 124 -20.86 5.52 -0.36
CA GLY A 124 -22.25 5.05 -0.50
C GLY A 124 -22.42 4.04 -1.65
N ASP A 125 -23.43 4.23 -2.49
CA ASP A 125 -23.74 3.37 -3.64
C ASP A 125 -22.98 3.76 -4.92
N THR A 126 -21.93 4.59 -4.81
CA THR A 126 -21.15 4.99 -5.99
C THR A 126 -20.53 3.76 -6.66
N ALA A 127 -20.52 3.71 -7.98
CA ALA A 127 -19.93 2.61 -8.74
C ALA A 127 -18.43 2.44 -8.38
N PHE A 128 -17.99 1.18 -8.29
CA PHE A 128 -16.58 0.86 -8.11
C PHE A 128 -15.80 1.17 -9.39
N SER A 129 -14.80 2.04 -9.28
CA SER A 129 -13.88 2.35 -10.36
C SER A 129 -12.52 1.69 -10.10
N LEU A 130 -12.13 0.80 -11.00
CA LEU A 130 -10.86 0.07 -10.98
C LEU A 130 -10.11 0.40 -12.27
N THR A 131 -8.90 0.95 -12.13
CA THR A 131 -8.04 1.25 -13.27
C THR A 131 -7.08 0.10 -13.52
N GLN A 132 -7.06 -0.40 -14.74
CA GLN A 132 -6.19 -1.49 -15.16
C GLN A 132 -4.79 -0.99 -15.52
N TYR A 133 -3.77 -1.76 -15.11
CA TYR A 133 -2.36 -1.51 -15.40
C TYR A 133 -1.62 -2.82 -15.74
N GLU A 134 -0.60 -2.70 -16.58
CA GLU A 134 0.28 -3.81 -16.94
C GLU A 134 1.22 -4.18 -15.80
N ARG A 135 1.34 -5.49 -15.49
CA ARG A 135 2.35 -5.99 -14.53
C ARG A 135 3.70 -6.28 -15.19
N GLY A 136 3.74 -6.41 -16.51
CA GLY A 136 4.99 -6.63 -17.26
C GLY A 136 5.70 -7.94 -16.91
N ILE A 137 4.97 -8.96 -16.45
CA ILE A 137 5.53 -10.26 -16.00
C ILE A 137 6.35 -10.95 -17.10
N LYS A 138 6.05 -10.68 -18.37
CA LYS A 138 6.83 -11.15 -19.53
C LYS A 138 8.32 -10.75 -19.47
N LEU A 139 8.65 -9.64 -18.81
CA LEU A 139 10.04 -9.21 -18.59
C LEU A 139 10.83 -10.17 -17.70
N LYS A 140 10.17 -10.99 -16.86
CA LYS A 140 10.84 -12.03 -16.06
C LYS A 140 11.66 -12.98 -16.92
N LYS A 141 11.18 -13.30 -18.14
CA LYS A 141 11.86 -14.21 -19.08
C LYS A 141 13.15 -13.63 -19.66
N ARG A 142 13.32 -12.31 -19.62
CA ARG A 142 14.51 -11.62 -20.16
C ARG A 142 15.62 -11.46 -19.12
N LEU A 143 15.35 -11.70 -17.84
CA LEU A 143 16.35 -11.60 -16.77
C LEU A 143 17.25 -12.83 -16.78
N PRO A 144 18.58 -12.67 -16.87
CA PRO A 144 19.49 -13.81 -16.90
C PRO A 144 19.66 -14.45 -15.51
N ASP A 145 19.50 -13.68 -14.43
CA ASP A 145 19.53 -14.16 -13.04
C ASP A 145 18.14 -13.99 -12.40
N LYS A 146 17.64 -15.07 -11.79
CA LYS A 146 16.35 -15.09 -11.09
C LYS A 146 16.46 -14.83 -9.59
N THR A 147 17.65 -14.77 -9.02
CA THR A 147 17.84 -14.59 -7.57
C THR A 147 17.07 -13.39 -7.01
N TYR A 148 17.12 -12.25 -7.69
CA TYR A 148 16.44 -11.04 -7.23
C TYR A 148 14.95 -11.03 -7.57
N ILE A 149 14.52 -11.69 -8.66
CA ILE A 149 13.09 -11.80 -8.96
C ILE A 149 12.40 -12.74 -7.98
N ASP A 150 13.04 -13.84 -7.61
CA ASP A 150 12.51 -14.78 -6.63
C ASP A 150 12.45 -14.14 -5.24
N ARG A 151 13.47 -13.33 -4.89
CA ARG A 151 13.47 -12.57 -3.63
C ARG A 151 12.34 -11.56 -3.56
N ILE A 152 12.12 -10.76 -4.60
CA ILE A 152 11.00 -9.79 -4.56
C ILE A 152 9.65 -10.50 -4.61
N THR A 153 9.55 -11.62 -5.34
CA THR A 153 8.34 -12.47 -5.37
C THR A 153 8.01 -12.99 -3.96
N TRP A 154 8.99 -13.57 -3.27
CA TRP A 154 8.85 -14.02 -1.88
C TRP A 154 8.49 -12.87 -0.92
N PHE A 155 9.18 -11.73 -1.03
CA PHE A 155 9.00 -10.60 -0.12
C PHE A 155 7.65 -9.90 -0.28
N THR A 156 7.16 -9.79 -1.53
CA THR A 156 5.92 -9.11 -1.87
C THR A 156 4.72 -10.04 -1.95
N GLN A 157 4.93 -11.36 -1.90
CA GLN A 157 3.89 -12.36 -2.16
C GLN A 157 3.22 -12.08 -3.52
N ASP A 158 4.03 -11.95 -4.57
CA ASP A 158 3.62 -11.58 -5.93
C ASP A 158 2.99 -10.18 -6.13
N ASN A 159 2.93 -9.33 -5.09
CA ASN A 159 2.42 -7.95 -5.21
C ASN A 159 3.46 -6.98 -5.79
N PHE A 160 3.93 -7.24 -7.01
CA PHE A 160 4.86 -6.38 -7.72
C PHE A 160 4.57 -6.32 -9.22
N LYS A 161 5.09 -5.27 -9.87
CA LYS A 161 5.16 -5.15 -11.32
C LYS A 161 6.59 -4.99 -11.82
N LEU A 162 6.82 -5.36 -13.07
CA LEU A 162 8.03 -5.09 -13.82
C LEU A 162 7.77 -4.06 -14.90
N GLY A 163 8.67 -3.10 -15.03
CA GLY A 163 8.66 -2.12 -16.11
C GLY A 163 10.05 -2.01 -16.72
N GLN A 164 10.10 -1.75 -18.03
CA GLN A 164 11.31 -1.29 -18.67
C GLN A 164 11.31 0.23 -18.64
N GLN A 165 12.36 0.83 -18.09
CA GLN A 165 12.56 2.28 -18.11
C GLN A 165 13.92 2.57 -18.71
N HIS A 166 13.98 3.31 -19.83
CA HIS A 166 15.22 3.56 -20.55
C HIS A 166 16.02 2.24 -20.77
N ASN A 167 17.25 2.19 -20.25
CA ASN A 167 18.16 1.05 -20.36
C ASN A 167 18.15 0.17 -19.09
N MET A 168 17.02 0.06 -18.38
CA MET A 168 16.93 -0.76 -17.17
C MET A 168 15.58 -1.45 -17.00
N ILE A 169 15.63 -2.61 -16.36
CA ILE A 169 14.44 -3.34 -15.89
C ILE A 169 14.26 -3.02 -14.42
N VAL A 170 13.06 -2.55 -14.08
CA VAL A 170 12.70 -2.07 -12.74
C VAL A 170 11.60 -2.94 -12.19
N ALA A 171 11.80 -3.46 -10.97
CA ALA A 171 10.75 -4.08 -10.18
C ALA A 171 10.18 -3.07 -9.20
N THR A 172 8.85 -3.00 -9.13
CA THR A 172 8.10 -2.04 -8.31
C THR A 172 7.17 -2.80 -7.38
N ASP A 173 7.31 -2.59 -6.07
CA ASP A 173 6.43 -3.15 -5.05
C ASP A 173 5.08 -2.40 -5.07
N LEU A 174 3.99 -3.13 -5.28
CA LEU A 174 2.64 -2.56 -5.42
C LEU A 174 1.96 -2.33 -4.07
N ARG A 175 2.54 -2.78 -2.96
CA ARG A 175 1.92 -2.66 -1.63
C ARG A 175 1.92 -1.24 -1.08
N MET A 176 2.81 -0.37 -1.58
CA MET A 176 3.01 0.98 -1.05
C MET A 176 3.23 2.04 -2.14
N GLY A 177 2.42 3.09 -2.07
CA GLY A 177 2.27 4.10 -3.12
C GLY A 177 1.01 3.86 -3.93
N MET A 178 0.94 4.46 -5.12
CA MET A 178 -0.15 4.31 -6.08
C MET A 178 0.38 4.67 -7.47
N GLU A 179 -0.30 4.29 -8.56
CA GLU A 179 0.20 4.65 -9.89
C GLU A 179 0.26 6.18 -10.07
N PRO A 180 1.33 6.76 -10.67
CA PRO A 180 2.60 6.13 -11.08
C PRO A 180 3.72 6.17 -10.02
N HIS A 181 3.41 6.65 -8.82
CA HIS A 181 4.35 6.96 -7.73
C HIS A 181 4.38 5.88 -6.63
N TYR A 182 5.30 4.92 -6.77
CA TYR A 182 5.52 3.85 -5.78
C TYR A 182 6.74 4.09 -4.90
N PHE A 183 6.66 3.57 -3.67
CA PHE A 183 7.70 3.82 -2.67
C PHE A 183 8.97 2.99 -2.85
N PHE A 184 8.81 1.75 -3.32
CA PHE A 184 9.90 0.80 -3.44
C PHE A 184 10.01 0.34 -4.88
N ARG A 185 11.06 0.86 -5.53
CA ARG A 185 11.38 0.60 -6.93
C ARG A 185 12.84 0.21 -6.99
N PHE A 186 13.13 -0.95 -7.57
CA PHE A 186 14.47 -1.53 -7.61
C PHE A 186 14.87 -1.82 -9.03
N GLN A 187 16.04 -1.31 -9.44
CA GLN A 187 16.67 -1.73 -10.68
C GLN A 187 17.17 -3.17 -10.51
N LEU A 188 16.73 -4.09 -11.38
CA LEU A 188 17.16 -5.48 -11.38
C LEU A 188 18.19 -5.78 -12.48
N ALA A 189 18.12 -5.09 -13.60
CA ALA A 189 19.03 -5.28 -14.73
C ALA A 189 19.26 -4.00 -15.51
N LYS A 190 20.36 -3.97 -16.26
CA LYS A 190 20.67 -2.98 -17.30
C LYS A 190 20.52 -3.62 -18.67
N ILE A 191 20.11 -2.82 -19.65
CA ILE A 191 20.04 -3.19 -21.05
C ILE A 191 21.22 -2.50 -21.74
N HIS A 192 22.14 -3.26 -22.31
CA HIS A 192 23.30 -2.75 -23.05
C HIS A 192 23.38 -3.48 -24.39
N ASN A 193 23.30 -2.74 -25.50
CA ASN A 193 23.32 -3.29 -26.86
C ASN A 193 22.29 -4.41 -27.08
N GLY A 194 21.09 -4.27 -26.50
CA GLY A 194 20.02 -5.27 -26.56
C GLY A 194 20.17 -6.45 -25.60
N ALA A 195 21.35 -6.65 -24.99
CA ALA A 195 21.59 -7.66 -23.98
C ALA A 195 21.14 -7.17 -22.60
N VAL A 196 20.47 -8.05 -21.85
CA VAL A 196 20.05 -7.80 -20.47
C VAL A 196 21.12 -8.34 -19.52
N ILE A 197 21.67 -7.46 -18.69
CA ILE A 197 22.75 -7.78 -17.74
C ILE A 197 22.19 -7.54 -16.33
N SER A 198 22.16 -8.58 -15.50
CA SER A 198 21.79 -8.45 -14.10
C SER A 198 22.76 -7.55 -13.35
N VAL A 199 22.23 -6.69 -12.51
CA VAL A 199 23.02 -5.83 -11.62
C VAL A 199 22.57 -6.04 -10.19
N ALA A 200 23.45 -5.75 -9.22
CA ALA A 200 23.04 -5.71 -7.83
C ALA A 200 21.86 -4.72 -7.67
N PRO A 201 20.77 -5.09 -6.97
CA PRO A 201 19.61 -4.25 -6.86
C PRO A 201 19.93 -2.88 -6.27
N GLN A 202 19.56 -1.84 -6.99
CA GLN A 202 19.65 -0.47 -6.50
C GLN A 202 18.25 0.10 -6.37
N GLN A 203 17.94 0.65 -5.19
CA GLN A 203 16.69 1.37 -4.99
C GLN A 203 16.74 2.69 -5.76
N LEU A 204 15.74 2.91 -6.59
CA LEU A 204 15.58 4.15 -7.34
C LEU A 204 15.01 5.24 -6.44
N PRO A 205 15.35 6.51 -6.69
CA PRO A 205 14.77 7.62 -5.95
C PRO A 205 13.26 7.66 -6.15
N MET A 206 12.56 7.96 -5.06
CA MET A 206 11.12 8.17 -5.07
C MET A 206 10.82 9.63 -5.44
N GLN A 207 10.04 9.84 -6.48
CA GLN A 207 9.42 11.15 -6.73
C GLN A 207 8.37 11.37 -5.63
N ARG A 208 8.73 12.21 -4.64
CA ARG A 208 7.88 12.56 -3.51
C ARG A 208 7.12 13.84 -3.83
N ASN A 209 5.81 13.74 -3.99
CA ASN A 209 4.91 14.86 -3.77
C ASN A 209 3.92 14.54 -2.64
N ALA A 210 4.46 14.49 -1.41
CA ALA A 210 3.69 14.10 -0.23
C ALA A 210 2.54 15.07 0.08
N ARG A 211 2.73 16.36 -0.21
CA ARG A 211 1.70 17.39 0.02
C ARG A 211 0.49 17.16 -0.86
N ASP A 212 0.72 17.01 -2.16
CA ASP A 212 -0.39 16.89 -3.11
C ASP A 212 -1.04 15.52 -2.99
N GLY A 213 -0.28 14.47 -2.65
CA GLY A 213 -0.83 13.15 -2.31
C GLY A 213 -1.74 13.19 -1.08
N LEU A 214 -1.35 13.90 0.00
CA LEU A 214 -2.20 14.08 1.19
C LEU A 214 -3.45 14.91 0.88
N HIS A 215 -3.31 15.95 0.08
CA HIS A 215 -4.43 16.77 -0.37
C HIS A 215 -5.44 15.94 -1.18
N TRP A 216 -4.93 15.11 -2.09
CA TRP A 216 -5.75 14.18 -2.87
C TRP A 216 -6.47 13.17 -1.97
N VAL A 217 -5.77 12.53 -1.01
CA VAL A 217 -6.39 11.61 -0.04
C VAL A 217 -7.54 12.31 0.68
N TRP A 218 -7.32 13.53 1.16
CA TRP A 218 -8.35 14.30 1.86
C TRP A 218 -9.57 14.55 0.99
N GLN A 219 -9.38 14.99 -0.26
CA GLN A 219 -10.49 15.22 -1.19
C GLN A 219 -11.23 13.92 -1.52
N ARG A 220 -10.50 12.83 -1.77
CA ARG A 220 -11.07 11.54 -2.16
C ARG A 220 -11.88 10.87 -1.05
N ILE A 221 -11.62 11.16 0.24
CA ILE A 221 -12.48 10.69 1.35
C ILE A 221 -13.92 11.17 1.18
N TRP A 222 -14.12 12.40 0.68
CA TRP A 222 -15.43 13.05 0.66
C TRP A 222 -16.07 13.12 -0.73
N ASN A 223 -15.28 12.94 -1.79
CA ASN A 223 -15.75 12.99 -3.17
C ASN A 223 -15.23 11.79 -3.97
N PRO A 224 -16.12 10.89 -4.42
CA PRO A 224 -15.72 9.67 -5.11
C PRO A 224 -15.19 9.89 -6.53
N TYR A 225 -15.45 11.06 -7.13
CA TYR A 225 -15.06 11.38 -8.52
C TYR A 225 -13.69 12.04 -8.64
N VAL A 226 -12.95 12.17 -7.54
CA VAL A 226 -11.59 12.73 -7.55
C VAL A 226 -10.63 11.69 -8.09
N GLU A 227 -10.15 11.89 -9.32
CA GLU A 227 -9.20 10.98 -9.94
C GLU A 227 -7.82 11.04 -9.28
N PRO A 228 -7.09 9.92 -9.20
CA PRO A 228 -5.68 9.87 -8.84
C PRO A 228 -4.85 10.92 -9.58
N MET A 229 -3.86 11.50 -8.91
CA MET A 229 -2.91 12.42 -9.56
C MET A 229 -2.00 11.65 -10.53
N ILE A 230 -2.51 11.37 -11.72
CA ILE A 230 -1.71 10.98 -12.86
C ILE A 230 -1.10 12.28 -13.37
N GLU A 231 0.20 12.50 -13.11
CA GLU A 231 0.93 13.44 -13.94
C GLU A 231 0.73 12.97 -15.38
N LYS A 232 0.04 13.76 -16.20
CA LYS A 232 0.11 13.63 -17.65
C LYS A 232 1.60 13.62 -17.95
N GLY A 233 2.12 12.45 -18.31
CA GLY A 233 3.52 12.28 -18.61
C GLY A 233 3.95 13.41 -19.53
N SER A 234 5.10 14.02 -19.23
CA SER A 234 5.84 14.76 -20.23
C SER A 234 6.15 13.77 -21.36
N VAL A 235 5.24 13.67 -22.31
CA VAL A 235 5.56 13.51 -23.72
C VAL A 235 6.29 14.79 -24.07
N ASN A 236 7.58 14.82 -23.79
CA ASN A 236 8.49 15.71 -24.49
C ASN A 236 9.30 14.77 -25.38
N ASP A 237 8.92 14.82 -26.66
CA ASP A 237 9.68 14.58 -27.89
C ASP A 237 11.15 14.15 -27.75
#